data_AF-A0A948JMA0-F1
#
_entry.id   AF-A0A948JMA0-F1
#
_cell.length_a   1.000
_cell.length_b   1.000
_cell.length_c   1.000
_cell.angle_alpha   90.00
_cell.angle_beta   90.00
_cell.angle_gamma   90.00
#
_symmetry.space_group_name_H-M   'P 1'
#
loop_
_entity.id
_entity.type
_entity.pdbx_description
1 polymer ?
#
loop_
_entity_poly.entity_id
_entity_poly.type
_entity_poly.pdbx_seq_one_letter_code
_entity_poly.pdbx_strand_id
1 'polypeptide(L)'
;MVGKGKDRFTGDVALGIRGTKFTSGRDWFSNANASLATADNNSMVHSGFQKVFRSMQPALEKQLAPLLNTNSNGVVHCAGHSLGGALANLAAIWIKQRFGNRVALYTFGAPRVGLNDFALKSSGSIDKIYRCLHGDDPVPMVPVWPFFHAPLNGCSVLLTSATGINISSHSMMENPGYVTTSRGQWEDLQRHGDTIKAVRLAYERRFECSFSTHWQERLTHALITLLKDAGFLTAVSVQMSIGGIMTFYDHLAATIEKVALMSPQFETQVMGLLGHMLVFAGKLTVTITELSARFIRWVFNVTLNAMYSAARKAIEMVS
;
A
#
# COMPACT_ATOMS: atom_id res chain seq x y z
N MET A 1 18.90 8.76 8.89
CA MET A 1 20.37 8.58 8.87
C MET A 1 20.86 8.83 7.46
N VAL A 2 21.92 9.60 7.29
CA VAL A 2 22.57 9.85 6.00
C VAL A 2 23.99 9.33 6.06
N GLY A 3 24.39 8.52 5.08
CA GLY A 3 25.72 7.95 4.94
C GLY A 3 26.32 8.30 3.58
N LYS A 4 27.66 8.39 3.53
CA LYS A 4 28.41 8.56 2.28
C LYS A 4 28.96 7.21 1.84
N GLY A 5 28.85 6.90 0.56
CA GLY A 5 29.44 5.70 0.00
C GLY A 5 30.96 5.71 0.07
N LYS A 6 31.55 4.53 0.16
CA LYS A 6 33.00 4.27 0.22
C LYS A 6 33.39 3.27 -0.85
N ASP A 7 34.67 3.22 -1.18
CA ASP A 7 35.26 2.26 -2.13
C ASP A 7 34.52 2.30 -3.48
N ARG A 8 33.96 1.17 -3.91
CA ARG A 8 33.18 1.05 -5.15
C ARG A 8 31.90 1.90 -5.19
N PHE A 9 31.45 2.44 -4.05
CA PHE A 9 30.28 3.32 -3.92
C PHE A 9 30.68 4.79 -3.73
N THR A 10 31.92 5.17 -4.04
CA THR A 10 32.36 6.56 -3.92
C THR A 10 31.46 7.48 -4.78
N GLY A 11 30.89 8.51 -4.14
CA GLY A 11 29.93 9.42 -4.76
C GLY A 11 28.46 9.10 -4.46
N ASP A 12 28.15 7.88 -4.03
CA ASP A 12 26.80 7.50 -3.63
C ASP A 12 26.44 8.02 -2.23
N VAL A 13 25.14 8.16 -1.97
CA VAL A 13 24.60 8.59 -0.68
C VAL A 13 23.56 7.59 -0.22
N ALA A 14 23.62 7.15 1.03
CA ALA A 14 22.61 6.28 1.64
C ALA A 14 21.72 7.09 2.59
N LEU A 15 20.41 7.07 2.36
CA LEU A 15 19.39 7.66 3.22
C LEU A 15 18.55 6.54 3.85
N GLY A 16 18.78 6.28 5.14
CA GLY A 16 17.97 5.37 5.94
C GLY A 16 16.90 6.14 6.72
N ILE A 17 15.63 5.84 6.47
CA ILE A 17 14.49 6.42 7.19
C ILE A 17 13.89 5.35 8.10
N ARG A 18 13.95 5.62 9.40
CA ARG A 18 13.40 4.74 10.43
C ARG A 18 11.87 4.85 10.44
N GLY A 19 11.18 3.71 10.58
CA GLY A 19 9.77 3.67 10.97
C GLY A 19 9.61 4.09 12.42
N THR A 20 8.70 5.02 12.70
CA THR A 20 8.62 5.65 14.02
C THR A 20 7.92 4.74 15.06
N LYS A 21 8.41 4.78 16.30
CA LYS A 21 7.63 4.49 17.51
C LYS A 21 6.68 5.68 17.77
N PHE A 22 5.66 5.90 16.94
CA PHE A 22 4.70 6.96 17.25
C PHE A 22 3.90 6.50 18.48
N THR A 23 3.80 7.37 19.49
CA THR A 23 3.12 7.17 20.78
C THR A 23 1.64 6.78 20.68
N SER A 24 1.12 6.63 19.46
CA SER A 24 0.18 5.56 19.17
C SER A 24 0.15 5.27 17.67
N GLY A 25 0.16 3.98 17.27
CA GLY A 25 -0.35 3.57 15.96
C GLY A 25 -1.80 4.04 15.71
N ARG A 26 -2.46 4.62 16.72
CA ARG A 26 -3.70 5.37 16.61
C ARG A 26 -3.57 6.65 15.76
N ASP A 27 -2.47 7.39 15.73
CA ASP A 27 -2.46 8.66 14.97
C ASP A 27 -2.48 8.48 13.45
N TRP A 28 -1.93 7.37 12.95
CA TRP A 28 -1.97 7.01 11.52
C TRP A 28 -3.27 6.27 11.16
N PHE A 29 -3.69 5.31 11.99
CA PHE A 29 -4.85 4.45 11.69
C PHE A 29 -6.19 4.94 12.27
N SER A 30 -6.18 5.66 13.39
CA SER A 30 -7.38 6.23 14.04
C SER A 30 -7.75 7.60 13.50
N ASN A 31 -6.81 8.36 12.92
CA ASN A 31 -7.15 9.50 12.06
C ASN A 31 -7.54 9.03 10.66
N ALA A 32 -8.48 8.07 10.61
CA ALA A 32 -9.24 7.73 9.41
C ALA A 32 -10.10 8.90 8.89
N ASN A 33 -9.91 10.13 9.39
CA ASN A 33 -10.03 11.36 8.61
C ASN A 33 -8.89 11.48 7.59
N ALA A 34 -8.68 10.40 6.83
CA ALA A 34 -7.59 10.25 5.92
C ALA A 34 -7.90 11.07 4.66
N SER A 35 -7.46 12.32 4.71
CA SER A 35 -7.42 13.23 3.58
C SER A 35 -6.27 12.85 2.65
N LEU A 36 -6.34 13.30 1.41
CA LEU A 36 -5.23 13.24 0.49
C LEU A 36 -4.39 14.51 0.64
N ALA A 37 -3.11 14.40 0.30
CA ALA A 37 -2.21 15.53 0.15
C ALA A 37 -1.42 15.39 -1.15
N THR A 38 -0.91 16.51 -1.66
CA THR A 38 -0.09 16.56 -2.86
C THR A 38 1.37 16.27 -2.52
N ALA A 39 1.93 15.21 -3.12
CA ALA A 39 3.36 14.92 -3.12
C ALA A 39 4.12 15.81 -4.09
N ASP A 40 5.45 15.82 -4.02
CA ASP A 40 6.29 16.68 -4.87
C ASP A 40 6.12 16.39 -6.38
N ASN A 41 5.73 15.16 -6.76
CA ASN A 41 5.39 14.78 -8.15
C ASN A 41 3.97 15.17 -8.58
N ASN A 42 3.33 16.10 -7.86
CA ASN A 42 1.98 16.59 -8.13
C ASN A 42 0.94 15.47 -8.21
N SER A 43 1.07 14.48 -7.34
CA SER A 43 0.14 13.35 -7.26
C SER A 43 -0.39 13.17 -5.83
N MET A 44 -1.53 12.49 -5.71
CA MET A 44 -2.22 12.34 -4.44
C MET A 44 -1.65 11.19 -3.62
N VAL A 45 -1.25 11.50 -2.39
CA VAL A 45 -0.74 10.56 -1.39
C VAL A 45 -1.54 10.66 -0.09
N HIS A 46 -1.38 9.67 0.78
CA HIS A 46 -2.02 9.75 2.09
C HIS A 46 -1.45 10.93 2.90
N SER A 47 -2.33 11.81 3.40
CA SER A 47 -1.93 13.07 4.04
C SER A 47 -1.05 12.87 5.28
N GLY A 48 -1.31 11.82 6.06
CA GLY A 48 -0.46 11.45 7.20
C GLY A 48 1.02 11.24 6.83
N PHE A 49 1.31 10.51 5.75
CA PHE A 49 2.68 10.26 5.31
C PHE A 49 3.32 11.56 4.82
N GLN A 50 2.56 12.34 4.06
CA GLN A 50 3.04 13.60 3.52
C GLN A 50 3.32 14.61 4.62
N LYS A 51 2.46 14.72 5.63
CA LYS A 51 2.66 15.61 6.78
C LYS A 51 3.94 15.27 7.53
N VAL A 52 4.18 13.98 7.79
CA VAL A 52 5.42 13.52 8.45
C VAL A 52 6.62 13.76 7.56
N PHE A 53 6.54 13.46 6.27
CA PHE A 53 7.64 13.71 5.35
C PHE A 53 8.02 15.20 5.27
N ARG A 54 7.03 16.08 5.13
CA ARG A 54 7.22 17.54 5.08
C ARG A 54 7.88 18.09 6.35
N SER A 55 7.59 17.54 7.52
CA SER A 55 8.25 17.98 8.77
C SER A 55 9.73 17.58 8.84
N MET A 56 10.11 16.47 8.18
CA MET A 56 11.51 16.02 8.11
C MET A 56 12.31 16.69 6.99
N GLN A 57 11.62 17.16 5.94
CA GLN A 57 12.25 17.67 4.72
C GLN A 57 13.30 18.78 4.94
N PRO A 58 13.10 19.79 5.83
CA PRO A 58 14.14 20.80 6.08
C PRO A 58 15.45 20.22 6.63
N ALA A 59 15.36 19.21 7.51
CA ALA A 59 16.52 18.54 8.06
C ALA A 59 17.22 17.68 7.00
N LEU A 60 16.45 17.01 6.13
CA LEU A 60 16.98 16.26 5.00
C LEU A 60 17.68 17.18 3.99
N GLU A 61 17.08 18.32 3.63
CA GLU A 61 17.68 19.31 2.74
C GLU A 61 19.03 19.77 3.29
N LYS A 62 19.10 20.12 4.59
CA LYS A 62 20.34 20.55 5.25
C LYS A 62 21.46 19.50 5.16
N GLN A 63 21.12 18.21 5.25
CA GLN A 63 22.10 17.12 5.21
C GLN A 63 22.47 16.71 3.78
N LEU A 64 21.52 16.73 2.84
CA LEU A 64 21.70 16.21 1.49
C LEU A 64 22.18 17.26 0.50
N ALA A 65 21.74 18.52 0.61
CA ALA A 65 22.12 19.57 -0.34
C ALA A 65 23.65 19.74 -0.50
N PRO A 66 24.47 19.72 0.59
CA PRO A 66 25.93 19.78 0.45
C PRO A 66 26.56 18.58 -0.25
N LEU A 67 25.87 17.43 -0.26
CA LEU A 67 26.35 16.18 -0.87
C LEU A 67 25.91 16.07 -2.33
N LEU A 68 24.74 16.61 -2.66
CA LEU A 68 24.08 16.38 -3.94
C LEU A 68 24.26 17.53 -4.94
N ASN A 69 24.36 18.78 -4.49
CA ASN A 69 24.45 19.96 -5.36
C ASN A 69 25.80 20.14 -6.07
N THR A 70 26.81 19.34 -5.75
CA THR A 70 28.21 19.52 -6.21
C THR A 70 28.57 18.70 -7.46
N ASN A 71 27.62 18.49 -8.39
CA ASN A 71 27.77 17.57 -9.54
C ASN A 71 28.04 16.10 -9.14
N SER A 72 27.43 15.62 -8.05
CA SER A 72 27.50 14.20 -7.71
C SER A 72 26.65 13.39 -8.71
N ASN A 73 27.31 12.60 -9.57
CA ASN A 73 26.64 11.63 -10.44
C ASN A 73 26.30 10.29 -9.74
N GLY A 74 26.54 10.24 -8.42
CA GLY A 74 26.26 9.07 -7.60
C GLY A 74 24.76 8.78 -7.44
N VAL A 75 24.48 7.56 -7.03
CA VAL A 75 23.12 7.09 -6.74
C VAL A 75 22.77 7.42 -5.29
N VAL A 76 21.55 7.91 -5.07
CA VAL A 76 20.99 8.07 -3.73
C VAL A 76 20.16 6.84 -3.39
N HIS A 77 20.60 6.07 -2.40
CA HIS A 77 19.93 4.87 -1.91
C HIS A 77 18.97 5.24 -0.78
N CYS A 78 17.67 5.27 -1.07
CA CYS A 78 16.63 5.55 -0.08
C CYS A 78 16.09 4.22 0.47
N ALA A 79 16.23 3.99 1.78
CA ALA A 79 15.81 2.76 2.42
C ALA A 79 14.90 3.02 3.63
N GLY A 80 13.88 2.19 3.81
CA GLY A 80 13.02 2.25 4.98
C GLY A 80 12.15 1.02 5.20
N HIS A 81 11.87 0.74 6.47
CA HIS A 81 10.98 -0.34 6.91
C HIS A 81 9.66 0.23 7.44
N SER A 82 8.55 -0.48 7.22
CA SER A 82 7.22 -0.09 7.69
C SER A 82 6.85 1.33 7.23
N LEU A 83 6.42 2.20 8.14
CA LEU A 83 6.22 3.63 7.90
C LEU A 83 7.45 4.31 7.30
N GLY A 84 8.66 3.93 7.71
CA GLY A 84 9.91 4.45 7.15
C GLY A 84 10.04 4.14 5.66
N GLY A 85 9.49 3.03 5.18
CA GLY A 85 9.45 2.69 3.76
C GLY A 85 8.50 3.59 2.96
N ALA A 86 7.34 3.96 3.53
CA ALA A 86 6.44 4.94 2.92
C ALA A 86 7.12 6.32 2.80
N LEU A 87 7.81 6.76 3.87
CA LEU A 87 8.56 8.01 3.88
C LEU A 87 9.78 7.97 2.94
N ALA A 88 10.44 6.81 2.80
CA ALA A 88 11.54 6.63 1.86
C ALA A 88 11.08 6.76 0.40
N ASN A 89 9.86 6.33 0.08
CA ASN A 89 9.27 6.52 -1.25
C ASN A 89 9.02 8.01 -1.55
N LEU A 90 8.43 8.75 -0.60
CA LEU A 90 8.26 10.20 -0.73
C LEU A 90 9.60 10.93 -0.85
N ALA A 91 10.60 10.55 -0.04
CA ALA A 91 11.94 11.10 -0.11
C ALA A 91 12.61 10.83 -1.45
N ALA A 92 12.46 9.62 -2.01
CA ALA A 92 13.02 9.26 -3.32
C ALA A 92 12.48 10.18 -4.43
N ILE A 93 11.17 10.40 -4.45
CA ILE A 93 10.52 11.33 -5.40
C ILE A 93 11.04 12.76 -5.23
N TRP A 94 11.04 13.24 -3.98
CA TRP A 94 11.50 14.59 -3.70
C TRP A 94 12.96 14.78 -4.11
N ILE A 95 13.85 13.81 -3.85
CA ILE A 95 15.27 13.88 -4.25
C ILE A 95 15.41 13.93 -5.77
N LYS A 96 14.66 13.10 -6.50
CA LYS A 96 14.65 13.13 -7.98
C LYS A 96 14.29 14.52 -8.51
N GLN A 97 13.29 15.17 -7.91
CA GLN A 97 12.82 16.47 -8.40
C GLN A 97 13.66 17.65 -7.91
N ARG A 98 14.18 17.56 -6.68
CA ARG A 98 14.95 18.64 -6.06
C ARG A 98 16.38 18.70 -6.58
N PHE A 99 17.02 17.55 -6.75
CA PHE A 99 18.44 17.45 -7.04
C PHE A 99 18.78 16.79 -8.39
N GLY A 100 17.83 16.06 -9.01
CA GLY A 100 18.05 15.42 -10.31
C GLY A 100 18.94 14.17 -10.27
N ASN A 101 19.40 13.74 -9.10
CA ASN A 101 20.23 12.53 -8.95
C ASN A 101 19.51 11.26 -9.39
N ARG A 102 20.28 10.19 -9.64
CA ARG A 102 19.73 8.83 -9.74
C ARG A 102 19.33 8.35 -8.34
N VAL A 103 18.22 7.63 -8.22
CA VAL A 103 17.69 7.15 -6.95
C VAL A 103 17.36 5.66 -7.03
N ALA A 104 17.79 4.91 -6.03
CA ALA A 104 17.37 3.54 -5.79
C ALA A 104 16.58 3.48 -4.48
N LEU A 105 15.34 2.99 -4.55
CA LEU A 105 14.42 2.86 -3.41
C LEU A 105 14.36 1.42 -2.92
N TYR A 106 14.48 1.22 -1.61
CA TYR A 106 14.41 -0.06 -0.92
C TYR A 106 13.37 0.03 0.18
N THR A 107 12.29 -0.72 0.07
CA THR A 107 11.22 -0.73 1.08
C THR A 107 11.02 -2.13 1.64
N PHE A 108 10.77 -2.21 2.94
CA PHE A 108 10.54 -3.47 3.66
C PHE A 108 9.24 -3.38 4.44
N GLY A 109 8.24 -4.20 4.12
CA GLY A 109 6.95 -4.19 4.84
C GLY A 109 6.23 -2.84 4.78
N ALA A 110 6.46 -2.05 3.71
CA ALA A 110 5.90 -0.71 3.61
C ALA A 110 4.40 -0.74 3.23
N PRO A 111 3.59 0.15 3.80
CA PRO A 111 2.20 0.34 3.39
C PRO A 111 2.08 1.04 2.02
N ARG A 112 0.90 1.00 1.41
CA ARG A 112 0.61 1.71 0.14
C ARG A 112 0.62 3.23 0.36
N VAL A 113 1.33 3.98 -0.48
CA VAL A 113 1.64 5.41 -0.19
C VAL A 113 0.63 6.39 -0.79
N GLY A 114 0.20 6.13 -2.04
CA GLY A 114 -0.65 7.06 -2.77
C GLY A 114 -1.55 6.38 -3.78
N LEU A 115 -2.28 7.21 -4.52
CA LEU A 115 -3.20 6.74 -5.55
C LEU A 115 -2.44 6.23 -6.78
N ASN A 116 -3.19 5.74 -7.79
CA ASN A 116 -2.63 5.18 -9.02
C ASN A 116 -1.63 6.12 -9.71
N ASP A 117 -1.92 7.44 -9.78
CA ASP A 117 -1.01 8.42 -10.40
C ASP A 117 0.33 8.55 -9.65
N PHE A 118 0.31 8.50 -8.31
CA PHE A 118 1.54 8.49 -7.52
C PHE A 118 2.35 7.23 -7.82
N ALA A 119 1.73 6.06 -7.78
CA ALA A 119 2.40 4.80 -8.07
C ALA A 119 2.99 4.77 -9.48
N LEU A 120 2.24 5.24 -10.48
CA LEU A 120 2.68 5.34 -11.87
C LEU A 120 3.89 6.28 -12.02
N LYS A 121 3.80 7.50 -11.50
CA LYS A 121 4.90 8.48 -11.56
C LYS A 121 6.14 8.02 -10.79
N SER A 122 5.97 7.39 -9.62
CA SER A 122 7.09 6.80 -8.89
C SER A 122 7.78 5.70 -9.69
N SER A 123 7.01 4.84 -10.35
CA SER A 123 7.54 3.76 -11.19
C SER A 123 8.32 4.28 -12.40
N GLY A 124 7.85 5.36 -13.02
CA GLY A 124 8.50 5.95 -14.19
C GLY A 124 9.68 6.86 -13.89
N SER A 125 9.79 7.41 -12.66
CA SER A 125 10.83 8.37 -12.31
C SER A 125 11.96 7.80 -11.45
N ILE A 126 11.69 6.86 -10.53
CA ILE A 126 12.73 6.27 -9.68
C ILE A 126 13.48 5.21 -10.47
N ASP A 127 14.82 5.30 -10.49
CA ASP A 127 15.67 4.47 -11.35
C ASP A 127 15.62 2.98 -11.01
N LYS A 128 15.51 2.64 -9.71
CA LYS A 128 15.31 1.27 -9.23
C LYS A 128 14.40 1.24 -8.01
N ILE A 129 13.41 0.36 -7.98
CA ILE A 129 12.55 0.15 -6.81
C ILE A 129 12.59 -1.33 -6.41
N TYR A 130 13.06 -1.59 -5.19
CA TYR A 130 13.04 -2.90 -4.54
C TYR A 130 12.02 -2.88 -3.42
N ARG A 131 10.81 -3.37 -3.71
CA ARG A 131 9.74 -3.53 -2.72
C ARG A 131 9.80 -4.93 -2.14
N CYS A 132 10.32 -5.06 -0.92
CA CYS A 132 10.42 -6.33 -0.21
C CYS A 132 9.19 -6.54 0.68
N LEU A 133 8.59 -7.72 0.58
CA LEU A 133 7.47 -8.13 1.41
C LEU A 133 7.66 -9.55 1.98
N HIS A 134 7.07 -9.74 3.15
CA HIS A 134 6.62 -11.06 3.59
C HIS A 134 5.18 -11.25 3.14
N GLY A 135 4.89 -12.40 2.52
CA GLY A 135 3.54 -12.72 2.09
C GLY A 135 2.55 -12.85 3.25
N ASP A 136 3.00 -12.91 4.50
CA ASP A 136 2.16 -12.98 5.70
C ASP A 136 2.22 -11.73 6.58
N ASP A 137 2.93 -10.68 6.16
CA ASP A 137 2.95 -9.37 6.83
C ASP A 137 1.65 -8.58 6.50
N PRO A 138 0.86 -8.18 7.51
CA PRO A 138 -0.38 -7.45 7.28
C PRO A 138 -0.20 -5.96 6.94
N VAL A 139 0.97 -5.36 7.14
CA VAL A 139 1.15 -3.91 6.95
C VAL A 139 1.12 -3.49 5.47
N PRO A 140 1.73 -4.23 4.53
CA PRO A 140 1.57 -3.97 3.09
C PRO A 140 0.14 -4.12 2.57
N MET A 141 -0.78 -4.71 3.33
CA MET A 141 -2.19 -4.85 2.97
C MET A 141 -2.97 -3.53 3.13
N VAL A 142 -2.38 -2.51 3.77
CA VAL A 142 -3.06 -1.23 4.04
C VAL A 142 -2.24 -0.03 3.54
N PRO A 143 -2.88 1.13 3.29
CA PRO A 143 -4.31 1.30 3.04
C PRO A 143 -4.78 0.43 1.84
N VAL A 144 -6.05 0.05 1.81
CA VAL A 144 -6.58 -0.73 0.67
C VAL A 144 -6.90 0.17 -0.52
N TRP A 145 -7.45 -0.41 -1.60
CA TRP A 145 -7.88 0.36 -2.76
C TRP A 145 -8.75 1.55 -2.33
N PRO A 146 -8.37 2.77 -2.72
CA PRO A 146 -7.72 3.12 -3.99
C PRO A 146 -6.22 3.45 -3.89
N PHE A 147 -5.54 3.04 -2.82
CA PHE A 147 -4.09 3.19 -2.70
C PHE A 147 -3.35 2.07 -3.42
N PHE A 148 -2.19 2.39 -3.96
CA PHE A 148 -1.33 1.50 -4.76
C PHE A 148 0.09 1.45 -4.22
N HIS A 149 0.75 0.32 -4.44
CA HIS A 149 2.20 0.18 -4.26
C HIS A 149 2.93 0.69 -5.51
N ALA A 150 4.13 1.23 -5.30
CA ALA A 150 5.10 1.43 -6.37
C ALA A 150 6.19 0.33 -6.25
N PRO A 151 6.67 -0.27 -7.34
CA PRO A 151 6.30 0.02 -8.73
C PRO A 151 4.93 -0.54 -9.12
N LEU A 152 4.19 0.19 -9.97
CA LEU A 152 2.93 -0.23 -10.57
C LEU A 152 3.20 -1.22 -11.70
N ASN A 153 2.47 -2.33 -11.77
CA ASN A 153 2.69 -3.43 -12.72
C ASN A 153 4.13 -4.00 -12.69
N GLY A 154 4.87 -3.75 -11.61
CA GLY A 154 6.21 -4.27 -11.42
C GLY A 154 6.22 -5.61 -10.71
N CYS A 155 7.42 -6.00 -10.29
CA CYS A 155 7.62 -7.16 -9.44
C CYS A 155 8.05 -6.71 -8.05
N SER A 156 7.53 -7.40 -7.05
CA SER A 156 7.96 -7.25 -5.67
C SER A 156 8.76 -8.44 -5.22
N VAL A 157 9.69 -8.19 -4.31
CA VAL A 157 10.62 -9.17 -3.78
C VAL A 157 9.94 -9.87 -2.61
N LEU A 158 9.63 -11.15 -2.79
CA LEU A 158 8.93 -11.97 -1.82
C LEU A 158 9.95 -12.78 -1.01
N LEU A 159 10.15 -12.45 0.27
CA LEU A 159 11.10 -13.19 1.11
C LEU A 159 10.48 -14.43 1.74
N THR A 160 9.15 -14.51 1.79
CA THR A 160 8.40 -15.71 2.17
C THR A 160 7.12 -15.81 1.35
N SER A 161 6.83 -17.01 0.86
CA SER A 161 5.60 -17.34 0.11
C SER A 161 4.40 -17.67 1.00
N ALA A 162 4.56 -17.61 2.33
CA ALA A 162 3.45 -17.76 3.26
C ALA A 162 2.36 -16.73 2.95
N THR A 163 1.09 -17.14 2.93
CA THR A 163 -0.04 -16.26 2.60
C THR A 163 -0.98 -15.99 3.78
N GLY A 164 -0.79 -16.68 4.92
CA GLY A 164 -1.54 -16.42 6.15
C GLY A 164 -1.28 -15.01 6.70
N ILE A 165 -1.79 -14.69 7.88
CA ILE A 165 -1.42 -13.44 8.56
C ILE A 165 -0.59 -13.77 9.78
N ASN A 166 0.65 -13.29 9.78
CA ASN A 166 1.56 -13.37 10.90
C ASN A 166 2.03 -11.97 11.30
N ILE A 167 1.65 -11.56 12.51
CA ILE A 167 1.97 -10.24 13.07
C ILE A 167 3.49 -10.07 13.24
N SER A 168 4.21 -11.13 13.61
CA SER A 168 5.66 -11.07 13.84
C SER A 168 6.46 -10.91 12.55
N SER A 169 5.90 -11.35 11.40
CA SER A 169 6.54 -11.21 10.08
C SER A 169 6.79 -9.75 9.69
N HIS A 170 6.16 -8.80 10.36
CA HIS A 170 6.45 -7.39 10.15
C HIS A 170 7.80 -6.95 10.75
N SER A 171 8.44 -7.75 11.61
CA SER A 171 9.71 -7.41 12.24
C SER A 171 10.88 -7.33 11.26
N MET A 172 11.87 -6.48 11.54
CA MET A 172 13.15 -6.51 10.84
C MET A 172 14.03 -7.65 11.33
N MET A 173 14.06 -7.90 12.64
CA MET A 173 15.10 -8.71 13.30
C MET A 173 14.60 -10.00 13.92
N GLU A 174 13.30 -10.10 14.23
CA GLU A 174 12.75 -11.34 14.78
C GLU A 174 12.65 -12.43 13.70
N ASN A 175 12.31 -13.66 14.08
CA ASN A 175 12.10 -14.75 13.14
C ASN A 175 10.60 -15.08 13.06
N PRO A 176 9.96 -15.00 11.88
CA PRO A 176 10.49 -14.47 10.61
C PRO A 176 10.59 -12.94 10.62
N GLY A 177 11.63 -12.37 10.01
CA GLY A 177 11.84 -10.92 9.92
C GLY A 177 12.67 -10.56 8.70
N TYR A 178 12.52 -9.35 8.16
CA TYR A 178 13.05 -8.98 6.84
C TYR A 178 14.58 -9.17 6.70
N VAL A 179 15.34 -9.00 7.79
CA VAL A 179 16.80 -9.25 7.81
C VAL A 179 17.10 -10.74 7.96
N THR A 180 16.31 -11.48 8.74
CA THR A 180 16.55 -12.90 9.04
C THR A 180 16.15 -13.83 7.90
N THR A 181 15.24 -13.38 7.03
CA THR A 181 14.73 -14.13 5.87
C THR A 181 15.43 -13.76 4.56
N SER A 182 16.12 -12.62 4.50
CA SER A 182 16.87 -12.24 3.30
C SER A 182 18.15 -13.07 3.16
N ARG A 183 18.28 -13.79 2.03
CA ARG A 183 19.43 -14.63 1.70
C ARG A 183 19.81 -14.43 0.24
N GLY A 184 21.11 -14.43 -0.06
CA GLY A 184 21.63 -14.33 -1.43
C GLY A 184 21.73 -12.89 -1.96
N GLN A 185 21.87 -12.77 -3.28
CA GLN A 185 21.88 -11.49 -4.00
C GLN A 185 20.46 -11.10 -4.45
N TRP A 186 20.28 -9.86 -4.91
CA TRP A 186 18.97 -9.34 -5.34
C TRP A 186 18.36 -10.13 -6.51
N GLU A 187 19.21 -10.72 -7.34
CA GLU A 187 18.83 -11.54 -8.50
C GLU A 187 18.27 -12.90 -8.09
N ASP A 188 18.69 -13.42 -6.92
CA ASP A 188 18.30 -14.74 -6.41
C ASP A 188 16.95 -14.71 -5.69
N LEU A 189 16.46 -13.52 -5.30
CA LEU A 189 15.26 -13.38 -4.51
C LEU A 189 13.99 -13.59 -5.37
N GLN A 190 13.03 -14.33 -4.80
CA GLN A 190 11.76 -14.60 -5.46
C GLN A 190 11.02 -13.31 -5.80
N ARG A 191 10.45 -13.28 -7.01
CA ARG A 191 9.65 -12.15 -7.50
C ARG A 191 8.19 -12.52 -7.63
N HIS A 192 7.32 -11.61 -7.21
CA HIS A 192 5.87 -11.69 -7.35
C HIS A 192 5.39 -10.52 -8.21
N GLY A 193 4.70 -10.81 -9.31
CA GLY A 193 4.17 -9.79 -10.21
C GLY A 193 2.88 -9.18 -9.67
N ASP A 194 2.85 -7.85 -9.55
CA ASP A 194 1.75 -7.11 -8.92
C ASP A 194 0.63 -6.70 -9.93
N THR A 195 0.36 -7.55 -10.93
CA THR A 195 -0.60 -7.21 -12.00
C THR A 195 -2.04 -7.52 -11.58
N ILE A 196 -2.94 -6.55 -11.77
CA ILE A 196 -4.37 -6.75 -11.54
C ILE A 196 -4.92 -7.78 -12.53
N LYS A 197 -5.53 -8.84 -11.99
CA LYS A 197 -6.17 -9.90 -12.76
C LYS A 197 -7.68 -9.71 -12.74
N ALA A 198 -8.36 -10.11 -13.81
CA ALA A 198 -9.82 -10.17 -13.82
C ALA A 198 -10.28 -11.26 -12.84
N VAL A 199 -11.06 -10.88 -11.83
CA VAL A 199 -11.58 -11.80 -10.81
C VAL A 199 -13.08 -11.58 -10.66
N ARG A 200 -13.84 -12.67 -10.72
CA ARG A 200 -15.28 -12.69 -10.43
C ARG A 200 -15.52 -13.82 -9.44
N LEU A 201 -16.25 -13.54 -8.36
CA LEU A 201 -16.41 -14.43 -7.22
C LEU A 201 -17.86 -14.93 -7.17
N ALA A 202 -18.07 -16.23 -6.96
CA ALA A 202 -19.40 -16.82 -6.85
C ALA A 202 -19.84 -16.89 -5.38
N TYR A 203 -21.03 -16.40 -5.04
CA TYR A 203 -21.48 -16.26 -3.64
C TYR A 203 -21.49 -17.59 -2.86
N GLU A 204 -21.78 -18.69 -3.54
CA GLU A 204 -21.83 -20.05 -2.98
C GLU A 204 -20.44 -20.51 -2.52
N ARG A 205 -19.38 -20.03 -3.18
CA ARG A 205 -17.98 -20.37 -2.90
C ARG A 205 -17.33 -19.45 -1.86
N ARG A 206 -18.09 -18.55 -1.23
CA ARG A 206 -17.56 -17.56 -0.27
C ARG A 206 -16.75 -18.15 0.87
N PHE A 207 -17.06 -19.38 1.30
CA PHE A 207 -16.36 -20.06 2.39
C PHE A 207 -14.98 -20.62 2.01
N GLU A 208 -14.57 -20.53 0.74
CA GLU A 208 -13.17 -20.72 0.34
C GLU A 208 -12.29 -19.55 0.77
N CYS A 209 -12.89 -18.40 1.09
CA CYS A 209 -12.19 -17.21 1.55
C CYS A 209 -11.61 -17.39 2.95
N SER A 210 -10.41 -16.86 3.16
CA SER A 210 -9.75 -16.81 4.47
C SER A 210 -9.07 -15.46 4.67
N PHE A 211 -8.88 -15.06 5.93
CA PHE A 211 -8.16 -13.83 6.26
C PHE A 211 -6.66 -13.99 5.96
N SER A 212 -6.26 -13.55 4.78
CA SER A 212 -4.93 -13.80 4.17
C SER A 212 -4.56 -12.69 3.18
N THR A 213 -3.28 -12.52 2.88
CA THR A 213 -2.83 -11.57 1.85
C THR A 213 -3.34 -11.96 0.46
N HIS A 214 -3.33 -13.27 0.15
CA HIS A 214 -3.86 -13.82 -1.09
C HIS A 214 -5.33 -13.43 -1.33
N TRP A 215 -6.19 -13.61 -0.32
CA TRP A 215 -7.60 -13.25 -0.47
C TRP A 215 -7.81 -11.73 -0.46
N GLN A 216 -7.01 -10.95 0.26
CA GLN A 216 -7.08 -9.49 0.19
C GLN A 216 -6.81 -8.96 -1.22
N GLU A 217 -5.80 -9.51 -1.89
CA GLU A 217 -5.48 -9.18 -3.28
C GLU A 217 -6.64 -9.58 -4.21
N ARG A 218 -7.17 -10.82 -4.07
CA ARG A 218 -8.32 -11.29 -4.86
C ARG A 218 -9.57 -10.44 -4.67
N LEU A 219 -9.88 -10.01 -3.44
CA LEU A 219 -11.00 -9.12 -3.15
C LEU A 219 -10.81 -7.75 -3.82
N THR A 220 -9.59 -7.22 -3.78
CA THR A 220 -9.24 -5.97 -4.48
C THR A 220 -9.41 -6.10 -5.99
N HIS A 221 -8.91 -7.20 -6.57
CA HIS A 221 -9.07 -7.49 -8.00
C HIS A 221 -10.54 -7.68 -8.39
N ALA A 222 -11.34 -8.34 -7.55
CA ALA A 222 -12.77 -8.53 -7.79
C ALA A 222 -13.53 -7.19 -7.76
N LEU A 223 -13.22 -6.31 -6.80
CA LEU A 223 -13.78 -4.96 -6.74
C LEU A 223 -13.43 -4.13 -8.00
N ILE A 224 -12.16 -4.11 -8.40
CA ILE A 224 -11.71 -3.37 -9.59
C ILE A 224 -12.34 -3.97 -10.86
N THR A 225 -12.43 -5.30 -10.96
CA THR A 225 -13.06 -6.00 -12.09
C THR A 225 -14.54 -5.63 -12.19
N LEU A 226 -15.28 -5.66 -11.09
CA LEU A 226 -16.69 -5.27 -11.04
C LEU A 226 -16.90 -3.83 -11.54
N LEU A 227 -16.12 -2.88 -11.01
CA LEU A 227 -16.22 -1.47 -11.42
C LEU A 227 -15.81 -1.26 -12.88
N LYS A 228 -14.83 -2.03 -13.38
CA LYS A 228 -14.38 -1.97 -14.77
C LYS A 228 -15.46 -2.51 -15.71
N ASP A 229 -16.00 -3.69 -15.41
CA ASP A 229 -17.04 -4.35 -16.20
C ASP A 229 -18.32 -3.50 -16.26
N ALA A 230 -18.66 -2.82 -15.16
CA ALA A 230 -19.82 -1.93 -15.09
C ALA A 230 -19.57 -0.52 -15.64
N GLY A 231 -18.34 -0.18 -16.05
CA GLY A 231 -18.00 1.14 -16.61
C GLY A 231 -17.84 2.28 -15.58
N PHE A 232 -17.75 1.97 -14.28
CA PHE A 232 -17.66 2.95 -13.19
C PHE A 232 -16.24 3.18 -12.65
N LEU A 233 -15.25 2.37 -13.03
CA LEU A 233 -13.89 2.43 -12.46
C LEU A 233 -13.27 3.83 -12.53
N THR A 234 -13.35 4.50 -13.70
CA THR A 234 -12.79 5.85 -13.88
C THR A 234 -13.51 6.89 -13.03
N ALA A 235 -14.84 6.87 -13.01
CA ALA A 235 -15.65 7.81 -12.25
C ALA A 235 -15.36 7.73 -10.74
N VAL A 236 -15.32 6.51 -10.19
CA VAL A 236 -15.02 6.28 -8.77
C VAL A 236 -13.58 6.66 -8.43
N SER A 237 -12.62 6.40 -9.33
CA SER A 237 -11.21 6.77 -9.11
C SER A 237 -11.01 8.29 -9.06
N VAL A 238 -11.78 9.06 -9.85
CA VAL A 238 -11.74 10.53 -9.83
C VAL A 238 -12.34 11.09 -8.54
N GLN A 239 -13.42 10.48 -8.02
CA GLN A 239 -14.09 10.94 -6.80
C GLN A 239 -13.15 10.99 -5.58
N MET A 240 -12.18 10.06 -5.48
CA MET A 240 -11.13 10.13 -4.45
C MET A 240 -10.33 11.40 -4.47
N SER A 241 -10.04 11.93 -5.65
CA SER A 241 -9.18 13.11 -5.79
C SER A 241 -9.90 14.38 -5.32
N ILE A 242 -11.23 14.33 -5.23
CA ILE A 242 -12.10 15.46 -4.93
C ILE A 242 -12.64 15.38 -3.48
N GLY A 243 -12.81 14.16 -2.93
CA GLY A 243 -13.31 13.93 -1.57
C GLY A 243 -12.41 12.96 -0.78
N GLY A 244 -12.27 13.18 0.53
CA GLY A 244 -11.44 12.34 1.40
C GLY A 244 -11.91 10.86 1.46
N ILE A 245 -11.13 10.03 2.16
CA ILE A 245 -11.37 8.56 2.22
C ILE A 245 -12.74 8.20 2.82
N MET A 246 -13.23 8.96 3.80
CA MET A 246 -14.55 8.69 4.41
C MET A 246 -15.67 8.84 3.38
N THR A 247 -15.69 9.96 2.66
CA THR A 247 -16.69 10.20 1.61
C THR A 247 -16.53 9.23 0.46
N PHE A 248 -15.33 8.74 0.20
CA PHE A 248 -15.10 7.77 -0.86
C PHE A 248 -15.84 6.45 -0.65
N TYR A 249 -15.75 5.84 0.54
CA TYR A 249 -16.43 4.57 0.76
C TYR A 249 -17.96 4.70 0.76
N ASP A 250 -18.48 5.88 1.12
CA ASP A 250 -19.90 6.20 0.93
C ASP A 250 -20.27 6.22 -0.57
N HIS A 251 -19.48 6.93 -1.39
CA HIS A 251 -19.71 7.00 -2.85
C HIS A 251 -19.50 5.65 -3.54
N LEU A 252 -18.50 4.88 -3.12
CA LEU A 252 -18.22 3.55 -3.63
C LEU A 252 -19.39 2.61 -3.33
N ALA A 253 -19.91 2.64 -2.10
CA ALA A 253 -21.05 1.83 -1.71
C ALA A 253 -22.31 2.19 -2.51
N ALA A 254 -22.59 3.50 -2.68
CA ALA A 254 -23.68 3.97 -3.53
C ALA A 254 -23.50 3.59 -5.01
N THR A 255 -22.26 3.57 -5.49
CA THR A 255 -21.96 3.13 -6.86
C THR A 255 -22.18 1.62 -7.02
N ILE A 256 -21.78 0.81 -6.04
CA ILE A 256 -21.96 -0.65 -6.11
C ILE A 256 -23.44 -1.03 -5.99
N GLU A 257 -24.23 -0.31 -5.20
CA GLU A 257 -25.69 -0.46 -5.19
C GLU A 257 -26.26 -0.20 -6.58
N LYS A 258 -25.87 0.91 -7.23
CA LYS A 258 -26.29 1.19 -8.62
C LYS A 258 -25.87 0.07 -9.57
N VAL A 259 -24.64 -0.44 -9.45
CA VAL A 259 -24.14 -1.55 -10.27
C VAL A 259 -24.97 -2.81 -10.07
N ALA A 260 -25.32 -3.16 -8.83
CA ALA A 260 -26.18 -4.31 -8.54
C ALA A 260 -27.55 -4.21 -9.22
N LEU A 261 -28.12 -2.99 -9.29
CA LEU A 261 -29.42 -2.74 -9.92
C LEU A 261 -29.39 -2.72 -11.46
N MET A 262 -28.21 -2.72 -12.09
CA MET A 262 -28.10 -2.66 -13.55
C MET A 262 -28.48 -3.96 -14.26
N SER A 263 -28.15 -5.11 -13.66
CA SER A 263 -28.48 -6.42 -14.23
C SER A 263 -28.37 -7.56 -13.20
N PRO A 264 -29.09 -8.68 -13.40
CA PRO A 264 -28.93 -9.87 -12.54
C PRO A 264 -27.49 -10.41 -12.50
N GLN A 265 -26.73 -10.24 -13.59
CA GLN A 265 -25.33 -10.63 -13.63
C GLN A 265 -24.46 -9.76 -12.70
N PHE A 266 -24.71 -8.45 -12.63
CA PHE A 266 -23.98 -7.59 -11.70
C PHE A 266 -24.42 -7.80 -10.26
N GLU A 267 -25.72 -8.01 -10.03
CA GLU A 267 -26.25 -8.38 -8.72
C GLU A 267 -25.52 -9.60 -8.14
N THR A 268 -25.43 -10.69 -8.91
CA THR A 268 -24.73 -11.92 -8.48
C THR A 268 -23.23 -11.71 -8.26
N GLN A 269 -22.56 -10.88 -9.06
CA GLN A 269 -21.15 -10.52 -8.84
C GLN A 269 -20.95 -9.68 -7.58
N VAL A 270 -21.86 -8.74 -7.30
CA VAL A 270 -21.84 -7.93 -6.07
C VAL A 270 -22.06 -8.83 -4.86
N MET A 271 -23.05 -9.72 -4.89
CA MET A 271 -23.26 -10.70 -3.82
C MET A 271 -21.99 -11.53 -3.61
N GLY A 272 -21.40 -12.05 -4.68
CA GLY A 272 -20.15 -12.78 -4.65
C GLY A 272 -19.02 -12.03 -3.95
N LEU A 273 -18.75 -10.78 -4.36
CA LEU A 273 -17.74 -9.92 -3.75
C LEU A 273 -18.02 -9.72 -2.25
N LEU A 274 -19.22 -9.23 -1.89
CA LEU A 274 -19.56 -8.90 -0.50
C LEU A 274 -19.59 -10.13 0.40
N GLY A 275 -20.05 -11.28 -0.12
CA GLY A 275 -20.04 -12.54 0.62
C GLY A 275 -18.63 -12.98 0.99
N HIS A 276 -17.68 -12.87 0.07
CA HIS A 276 -16.27 -13.16 0.38
C HIS A 276 -15.67 -12.13 1.33
N MET A 277 -16.02 -10.84 1.20
CA MET A 277 -15.58 -9.80 2.14
C MET A 277 -16.08 -10.07 3.57
N LEU A 278 -17.33 -10.54 3.72
CA LEU A 278 -17.88 -10.94 5.01
C LEU A 278 -17.12 -12.13 5.61
N VAL A 279 -16.88 -13.18 4.82
CA VAL A 279 -16.10 -14.35 5.27
C VAL A 279 -14.68 -13.93 5.66
N PHE A 280 -14.03 -13.12 4.83
CA PHE A 280 -12.71 -12.55 5.11
C PHE A 280 -12.69 -11.78 6.44
N ALA A 281 -13.75 -11.02 6.74
CA ALA A 281 -13.89 -10.26 7.98
C ALA A 281 -14.38 -11.10 9.18
N GLY A 282 -14.54 -12.42 9.03
CA GLY A 282 -15.02 -13.33 10.07
C GLY A 282 -16.54 -13.26 10.33
N LYS A 283 -17.33 -12.72 9.41
CA LYS A 283 -18.80 -12.59 9.50
C LYS A 283 -19.51 -13.74 8.77
N LEU A 284 -19.26 -14.98 9.21
CA LEU A 284 -19.69 -16.21 8.54
C LEU A 284 -21.21 -16.45 8.54
N THR A 285 -21.93 -15.93 9.53
CA THR A 285 -23.37 -16.16 9.71
C THR A 285 -24.25 -15.16 8.98
N VAL A 286 -23.66 -14.15 8.34
CA VAL A 286 -24.41 -13.06 7.70
C VAL A 286 -24.82 -13.49 6.29
N THR A 287 -26.12 -13.59 6.08
CA THR A 287 -26.73 -13.81 4.76
C THR A 287 -27.05 -12.47 4.10
N ILE A 288 -26.74 -12.35 2.81
CA ILE A 288 -27.07 -11.13 2.06
C ILE A 288 -28.53 -11.25 1.61
N THR A 289 -29.39 -10.41 2.19
CA THR A 289 -30.82 -10.35 1.84
C THR A 289 -31.18 -9.13 0.99
N GLU A 290 -30.35 -8.08 1.06
CA GLU A 290 -30.49 -6.85 0.27
C GLU A 290 -29.10 -6.27 -0.05
N LEU A 291 -29.01 -5.49 -1.13
CA LEU A 291 -27.78 -4.83 -1.59
C LEU A 291 -27.88 -3.30 -1.48
N SER A 292 -28.39 -2.81 -0.35
CA SER A 292 -28.46 -1.36 -0.11
C SER A 292 -27.08 -0.74 0.06
N ALA A 293 -26.89 0.53 -0.32
CA ALA A 293 -25.62 1.24 -0.10
C ALA A 293 -25.21 1.23 1.38
N ARG A 294 -26.19 1.28 2.28
CA ARG A 294 -25.96 1.16 3.73
C ARG A 294 -25.33 -0.19 4.10
N PHE A 295 -25.88 -1.29 3.56
CA PHE A 295 -25.36 -2.63 3.79
C PHE A 295 -23.95 -2.79 3.18
N ILE A 296 -23.76 -2.39 1.93
CA ILE A 296 -22.46 -2.46 1.24
C ILE A 296 -21.38 -1.69 2.01
N ARG A 297 -21.70 -0.48 2.47
CA ARG A 297 -20.78 0.33 3.28
C ARG A 297 -20.44 -0.36 4.60
N TRP A 298 -21.41 -1.00 5.24
CA TRP A 298 -21.15 -1.77 6.46
C TRP A 298 -20.21 -2.95 6.19
N VAL A 299 -20.37 -3.68 5.08
CA VAL A 299 -19.45 -4.75 4.64
C VAL A 299 -18.03 -4.20 4.45
N PHE A 300 -17.88 -3.04 3.80
CA PHE A 300 -16.58 -2.36 3.69
C PHE A 300 -15.99 -2.03 5.05
N ASN A 301 -16.77 -1.43 5.94
CA ASN A 301 -16.31 -1.04 7.25
C ASN A 301 -15.79 -2.24 8.06
N VAL A 302 -16.54 -3.35 8.12
CA VAL A 302 -16.08 -4.55 8.86
C VAL A 302 -14.83 -5.18 8.25
N THR A 303 -14.72 -5.17 6.92
CA THR A 303 -13.56 -5.71 6.20
C THR A 303 -12.32 -4.85 6.42
N LEU A 304 -12.46 -3.53 6.26
CA LEU A 304 -11.41 -2.55 6.54
C LEU A 304 -10.92 -2.66 7.98
N ASN A 305 -11.82 -2.71 8.95
CA ASN A 305 -11.45 -2.82 10.36
C ASN A 305 -10.65 -4.09 10.66
N ALA A 306 -10.97 -5.23 10.03
CA ALA A 306 -10.20 -6.46 10.20
C ALA A 306 -8.74 -6.27 9.72
N MET A 307 -8.54 -5.73 8.52
CA MET A 307 -7.20 -5.48 7.95
C MET A 307 -6.41 -4.44 8.75
N TYR A 308 -7.03 -3.30 9.04
CA TYR A 308 -6.42 -2.22 9.80
C TYR A 308 -6.08 -2.66 11.23
N SER A 309 -6.91 -3.51 11.84
CA SER A 309 -6.60 -4.08 13.15
C SER A 309 -5.39 -5.02 13.10
N ALA A 310 -5.23 -5.83 12.05
CA ALA A 310 -4.07 -6.72 11.90
C ALA A 310 -2.78 -5.91 11.68
N ALA A 311 -2.82 -4.93 10.77
CA ALA A 311 -1.68 -4.05 10.49
C ALA A 311 -1.27 -3.24 11.73
N ARG A 312 -2.24 -2.72 12.49
CA ARG A 312 -1.97 -2.00 13.75
C ARG A 312 -1.27 -2.89 14.77
N LYS A 313 -1.74 -4.12 14.98
CA LYS A 313 -1.09 -5.07 15.92
C LYS A 313 0.34 -5.37 15.50
N ALA A 314 0.59 -5.53 14.20
CA ALA A 314 1.93 -5.78 13.66
C ALA A 314 2.88 -4.60 13.91
N ILE A 315 2.40 -3.37 13.73
CA ILE A 315 3.18 -2.16 14.02
C ILE A 315 3.41 -2.01 15.52
N GLU A 316 2.40 -2.23 16.37
CA GLU A 316 2.51 -2.16 17.83
C GLU A 316 3.51 -3.19 18.38
N MET A 317 3.63 -4.36 17.75
CA MET A 317 4.58 -5.40 18.17
C MET A 317 6.05 -5.03 17.92
N VAL A 318 6.35 -4.31 16.84
CA VAL A 318 7.73 -3.98 16.44
C VAL A 318 8.19 -2.57 16.87
N SER A 319 7.34 -1.82 17.57
CA SER A 319 7.58 -0.44 17.99
C SER A 319 8.11 -0.29 19.41
#